data_AF-T1JVD3-F1
#
_entry.id   AF-T1JVD3-F1
#
_cell.length_a   1.000
_cell.length_b   1.000
_cell.length_c   1.000
_cell.angle_alpha   90.00
_cell.angle_beta   90.00
_cell.angle_gamma   90.00
#
_symmetry.space_group_name_H-M   'P 1'
#
loop_
_entity.id
_entity.type
_entity.pdbx_description
1 polymer ?
#
loop_
_entity_poly.entity_id
_entity_poly.type
_entity_poly.pdbx_seq_one_letter_code
_entity_poly.pdbx_strand_id
1 'polypeptide(L)'
;MKQNFIKLFYFDLLKVIKLIVTKQFHEHDFKQVSIESIELLEHRIKFYLALRHGFDQNIDKTTKLDQKKDFGHWMLRFWYLVGMLRAVVVLNIHDETAIYFGDLAYGSKDRDFLWIIIIVGVTIMAMCHELVLIVENRDGFVGEPARIKVLLKNGFSHFPFVKLQQNEFCRLIYFIGEFHNFFIVTIVPHILILYNYELVICVYKNLSLKTIFFEIAWTCTLTPLVTYYAVQLVCYGALFCIYAGVFYYHMDSLVNATSTLLASIDNARNTDIKFILEHTLILFNEIDFYSSRVRSMLFYFYTGVALQSLWFIQFGVIVGNHSVVMDILIAFIGIALIAHNLITSLFSAQLNKKVASLYSMWHQIYCKSRSTTIMKLKMVEILNRLTLPTTGVQIGDFGLVTKEFVLIFFLEFISTIMMFKVNFGSFFS
;
A
#
# COMPACT_ATOMS: atom_id res chain seq x y z
N MET A 1 7.49 32.70 7.70
CA MET A 1 7.75 31.24 7.70
C MET A 1 6.54 30.40 7.27
N LYS A 2 5.32 30.60 7.82
CA LYS A 2 4.09 29.85 7.44
C LYS A 2 3.60 30.04 6.00
N GLN A 3 3.72 31.24 5.41
CA GLN A 3 3.29 31.50 4.03
C GLN A 3 4.20 30.86 2.96
N ASN A 4 5.46 30.57 3.29
CA ASN A 4 6.37 29.92 2.35
C ASN A 4 6.14 28.42 2.26
N PHE A 5 5.70 27.77 3.34
CA PHE A 5 5.44 26.32 3.35
C PHE A 5 4.18 25.94 2.55
N ILE A 6 3.10 26.71 2.68
CA ILE A 6 1.86 26.51 1.90
C ILE A 6 2.10 26.84 0.42
N LYS A 7 2.88 27.89 0.12
CA LYS A 7 3.28 28.20 -1.27
C LYS A 7 4.16 27.10 -1.86
N LEU A 8 5.13 26.57 -1.11
CA LEU A 8 5.97 25.46 -1.57
C LEU A 8 5.12 24.21 -1.85
N PHE A 9 4.21 23.87 -0.94
CA PHE A 9 3.31 22.72 -1.04
C PHE A 9 2.36 22.81 -2.25
N TYR A 10 1.72 23.96 -2.45
CA TYR A 10 0.83 24.17 -3.59
C TYR A 10 1.61 24.25 -4.90
N PHE A 11 2.84 24.77 -4.87
CA PHE A 11 3.72 24.83 -6.03
C PHE A 11 4.22 23.43 -6.41
N ASP A 12 4.58 22.58 -5.45
CA ASP A 12 4.99 21.19 -5.71
C ASP A 12 3.80 20.33 -6.16
N LEU A 13 2.61 20.51 -5.58
CA LEU A 13 1.38 19.89 -6.07
C LEU A 13 1.06 20.32 -7.51
N LEU A 14 1.10 21.63 -7.79
CA LEU A 14 0.96 22.16 -9.15
C LEU A 14 2.07 21.65 -10.04
N LYS A 15 3.30 21.47 -9.57
CA LYS A 15 4.43 20.98 -10.35
C LYS A 15 4.27 19.51 -10.67
N VAL A 16 3.80 18.68 -9.74
CA VAL A 16 3.45 17.26 -9.94
C VAL A 16 2.28 17.13 -10.89
N ILE A 17 1.19 17.88 -10.68
CA ILE A 17 0.03 17.91 -11.59
C ILE A 17 0.44 18.42 -12.97
N LYS A 18 1.27 19.46 -13.05
CA LYS A 18 1.78 20.04 -14.30
C LYS A 18 2.82 19.13 -14.96
N LEU A 19 3.62 18.37 -14.22
CA LEU A 19 4.46 17.30 -14.77
C LEU A 19 3.57 16.22 -15.39
N ILE A 20 2.58 15.70 -14.64
CA ILE A 20 1.61 14.70 -15.10
C ILE A 20 0.82 15.18 -16.33
N VAL A 21 0.38 16.45 -16.35
CA VAL A 21 -0.52 17.01 -17.38
C VAL A 21 0.22 17.57 -18.59
N THR A 22 1.39 18.19 -18.42
CA THR A 22 1.99 19.03 -19.49
C THR A 22 2.96 18.25 -20.39
N LYS A 23 3.24 16.97 -20.15
CA LYS A 23 4.22 16.18 -20.95
C LYS A 23 5.59 16.88 -21.14
N GLN A 24 5.93 17.89 -20.32
CA GLN A 24 7.25 18.54 -20.32
C GLN A 24 8.22 17.62 -19.56
N PHE A 25 8.59 16.52 -20.19
CA PHE A 25 9.43 15.46 -19.63
C PHE A 25 10.75 15.26 -20.39
N HIS A 26 11.07 16.13 -21.35
CA HIS A 26 12.21 15.91 -22.25
C HIS A 26 13.59 16.25 -21.67
N GLU A 27 13.68 16.87 -20.49
CA GLU A 27 14.97 17.35 -19.92
C GLU A 27 15.26 16.90 -18.47
N HIS A 28 14.47 16.01 -17.86
CA HIS A 28 14.75 15.53 -16.50
C HIS A 28 15.44 14.17 -16.48
N ASP A 29 16.53 14.06 -15.72
CA ASP A 29 17.18 12.80 -15.42
C ASP A 29 16.36 12.00 -14.40
N PHE A 30 15.32 11.32 -14.88
CA PHE A 30 14.44 10.50 -14.05
C PHE A 30 15.18 9.43 -13.26
N LYS A 31 16.39 9.03 -13.68
CA LYS A 31 17.19 8.07 -12.94
C LYS A 31 17.65 8.67 -11.61
N GLN A 32 18.20 9.88 -11.62
CA GLN A 32 18.64 10.52 -10.37
C GLN A 32 17.45 10.85 -9.46
N VAL A 33 16.40 11.47 -10.01
CA VAL A 33 15.25 11.90 -9.22
C VAL A 33 14.46 10.72 -8.63
N SER A 34 14.37 9.59 -9.36
CA SER A 34 13.75 8.38 -8.81
C SER A 34 14.56 7.78 -7.66
N ILE A 35 15.89 7.81 -7.71
CA ILE A 35 16.74 7.35 -6.60
C ILE A 35 16.49 8.22 -5.37
N GLU A 36 16.57 9.55 -5.50
CA GLU A 36 16.37 10.49 -4.39
C GLU A 36 14.99 10.32 -3.74
N SER A 37 13.93 10.17 -4.53
CA SER A 37 12.57 10.00 -4.01
C SER A 37 12.40 8.67 -3.27
N ILE A 38 13.01 7.58 -3.76
CA ILE A 38 12.94 6.26 -3.12
C ILE A 38 13.83 6.19 -1.87
N GLU A 39 14.99 6.85 -1.84
CA GLU A 39 15.81 6.97 -0.62
C GLU A 39 15.08 7.75 0.47
N LEU A 40 14.40 8.84 0.11
CA LEU A 40 13.54 9.58 1.03
C LEU A 40 12.41 8.70 1.57
N LEU A 41 11.80 7.88 0.72
CA LEU A 41 10.78 6.92 1.13
C LEU A 41 11.36 5.85 2.07
N GLU A 42 12.55 5.30 1.79
CA GLU A 42 13.24 4.35 2.67
C GLU A 42 13.51 4.98 4.05
N HIS A 43 13.92 6.24 4.09
CA HIS A 43 14.14 6.96 5.35
C HIS A 43 12.85 7.05 6.17
N ARG A 44 11.71 7.36 5.53
CA ARG A 44 10.40 7.41 6.19
C ARG A 44 9.94 6.03 6.67
N ILE A 45 10.12 4.99 5.86
CA ILE A 45 9.82 3.60 6.22
C ILE A 45 10.53 3.21 7.53
N LYS A 46 11.81 3.58 7.66
CA LYS A 46 12.59 3.34 8.88
C LYS A 46 12.12 4.19 10.06
N PHE A 47 11.93 5.50 9.83
CA PHE A 47 11.53 6.44 10.87
C PHE A 47 10.19 6.06 11.52
N TYR A 48 9.21 5.69 10.70
CA TYR A 48 7.87 5.28 11.15
C TYR A 48 7.78 3.81 11.54
N LEU A 49 8.92 3.10 11.62
CA LEU A 49 8.96 1.70 12.06
C LEU A 49 8.07 0.78 11.20
N ALA A 50 7.94 1.06 9.89
CA ALA A 50 7.16 0.25 8.96
C ALA A 50 7.94 -1.02 8.55
N LEU A 51 9.24 -0.89 8.28
CA LEU A 51 10.16 -2.02 8.12
C LEU A 51 11.41 -1.77 8.97
N ARG A 52 11.86 -2.79 9.70
CA ARG A 52 12.96 -2.65 10.68
C ARG A 52 14.27 -2.16 10.08
N HIS A 53 14.54 -2.53 8.83
CA HIS A 53 15.76 -2.16 8.12
C HIS A 53 15.50 -1.43 6.79
N GLY A 54 14.27 -0.96 6.56
CA GLY A 54 13.86 -0.41 5.27
C GLY A 54 14.14 -1.41 4.15
N PHE A 55 14.80 -0.97 3.08
CA PHE A 55 15.13 -1.83 1.94
C PHE A 55 16.37 -2.71 2.17
N ASP A 56 17.07 -2.57 3.29
CA ASP A 56 18.30 -3.33 3.58
C ASP A 56 18.04 -4.63 4.34
N GLN A 57 17.26 -5.52 3.73
CA GLN A 57 16.86 -6.78 4.35
C GLN A 57 17.74 -7.95 3.88
N ASN A 58 18.69 -8.36 4.72
CA ASN A 58 19.51 -9.56 4.53
C ASN A 58 19.13 -10.65 5.54
N ILE A 59 19.29 -11.92 5.15
CA ILE A 59 19.03 -13.09 6.00
C ILE A 59 19.81 -12.97 7.33
N ASP A 60 21.11 -12.63 7.27
CA ASP A 60 21.92 -12.46 8.49
C ASP A 60 21.44 -11.34 9.41
N LYS A 61 20.77 -10.32 8.86
CA LYS A 61 20.22 -9.21 9.64
C LYS A 61 18.90 -9.61 10.30
N THR A 62 18.04 -10.38 9.62
CA THR A 62 16.81 -10.91 10.21
C THR A 62 17.11 -11.93 11.31
N THR A 63 18.11 -12.81 11.13
CA THR A 63 18.48 -13.79 12.18
C THR A 63 19.06 -13.14 13.44
N LYS A 64 19.84 -12.07 13.29
CA LYS A 64 20.34 -11.27 14.43
C LYS A 64 19.23 -10.53 15.16
N LEU A 65 18.09 -10.31 14.50
CA LEU A 65 16.97 -9.55 15.03
C LEU A 65 16.07 -10.40 15.91
N ASP A 66 15.88 -11.69 15.60
CA ASP A 66 15.22 -12.65 16.51
C ASP A 66 15.88 -12.70 17.90
N GLN A 67 17.16 -12.32 17.99
CA GLN A 67 17.94 -12.29 19.23
C GLN A 67 17.82 -10.96 20.00
N LYS A 68 17.35 -9.87 19.37
CA LYS A 68 17.26 -8.53 19.99
C LYS A 68 15.80 -8.10 20.14
N LYS A 69 15.36 -7.85 21.38
CA LYS A 69 14.02 -7.30 21.63
C LYS A 69 13.85 -5.97 20.89
N ASP A 70 12.88 -5.92 19.98
CA ASP A 70 12.54 -4.74 19.21
C ASP A 70 11.68 -3.78 20.05
N PHE A 71 12.35 -2.88 20.77
CA PHE A 71 11.72 -1.97 21.72
C PHE A 71 10.68 -1.05 21.05
N GLY A 72 10.92 -0.63 19.80
CA GLY A 72 10.02 0.28 19.08
C GLY A 72 8.65 -0.34 18.80
N HIS A 73 8.64 -1.54 18.21
CA HIS A 73 7.39 -2.27 17.95
C HIS A 73 6.70 -2.72 19.24
N TRP A 74 7.47 -3.11 20.26
CA TRP A 74 6.93 -3.43 21.58
C TRP A 74 6.21 -2.23 22.20
N MET A 75 6.79 -1.02 22.10
CA MET A 75 6.17 0.21 22.56
C MET A 75 4.86 0.50 21.81
N LEU A 76 4.82 0.34 20.48
CA LEU A 76 3.59 0.52 19.69
C LEU A 76 2.47 -0.43 20.16
N ARG A 77 2.79 -1.71 20.36
CA ARG A 77 1.83 -2.71 20.89
C ARG A 77 1.34 -2.35 22.28
N PHE A 78 2.24 -1.92 23.17
CA PHE A 78 1.89 -1.52 24.53
C PHE A 78 0.91 -0.35 24.51
N TRP A 79 1.22 0.72 23.75
CA TRP A 79 0.34 1.87 23.62
C TRP A 79 -1.00 1.55 22.96
N TYR A 80 -1.02 0.64 21.98
CA TYR A 80 -2.26 0.13 21.41
C TYR A 80 -3.13 -0.58 22.46
N LEU A 81 -2.57 -1.49 23.26
CA LEU A 81 -3.32 -2.18 24.31
C LEU A 81 -3.86 -1.23 25.38
N VAL A 82 -3.05 -0.26 25.82
CA VAL A 82 -3.48 0.79 26.75
C VAL A 82 -4.61 1.62 26.14
N GLY A 83 -4.48 2.01 24.87
CA GLY A 83 -5.49 2.78 24.15
C GLY A 83 -6.81 2.02 23.98
N MET A 84 -6.77 0.72 23.69
CA MET A 84 -7.95 -0.12 23.56
C MET A 84 -8.65 -0.33 24.89
N LEU A 85 -7.91 -0.61 25.97
CA LEU A 85 -8.47 -0.74 27.31
C LEU A 85 -9.15 0.58 27.74
N ARG A 86 -8.49 1.72 27.46
CA ARG A 86 -9.08 3.05 27.67
C ARG A 86 -10.36 3.24 26.87
N ALA A 87 -10.37 2.92 25.57
CA ALA A 87 -11.55 3.11 24.73
C ALA A 87 -12.76 2.33 25.24
N VAL A 88 -12.54 1.09 25.71
CA VAL A 88 -13.59 0.27 26.35
C VAL A 88 -14.08 0.92 27.65
N VAL A 89 -13.18 1.41 28.49
CA VAL A 89 -13.57 2.09 29.74
C VAL A 89 -14.37 3.36 29.47
N VAL A 90 -13.95 4.19 28.50
CA VAL A 90 -14.64 5.43 28.14
C VAL A 90 -16.05 5.15 27.62
N LEU A 91 -16.23 4.12 26.78
CA LEU A 91 -17.57 3.75 26.30
C LEU A 91 -18.54 3.33 27.41
N ASN A 92 -18.05 2.79 28.53
CA ASN A 92 -18.90 2.34 29.63
C ASN A 92 -19.17 3.41 30.69
N ILE A 93 -18.43 4.52 30.70
CA ILE A 93 -18.56 5.59 31.68
C ILE A 93 -19.20 6.81 31.00
N HIS A 94 -20.35 7.27 31.49
CA HIS A 94 -21.05 8.44 30.92
C HIS A 94 -20.97 9.70 31.80
N ASP A 95 -20.44 9.57 33.02
CA ASP A 95 -20.34 10.69 33.97
C ASP A 95 -19.04 11.51 33.75
N GLU A 96 -18.88 12.60 34.52
CA GLU A 96 -17.65 13.42 34.53
C GLU A 96 -16.36 12.62 34.79
N THR A 97 -16.48 11.41 35.33
CA THR A 97 -15.36 10.48 35.51
C THR A 97 -14.69 10.09 34.18
N ALA A 98 -15.42 10.17 33.05
CA ALA A 98 -14.88 9.94 31.71
C ALA A 98 -13.75 10.93 31.32
N ILE A 99 -13.76 12.15 31.87
CA ILE A 99 -12.73 13.16 31.61
C ILE A 99 -11.35 12.68 32.11
N TYR A 100 -11.28 11.97 33.24
CA TYR A 100 -10.01 11.44 33.75
C TYR A 100 -9.42 10.35 32.85
N PHE A 101 -10.28 9.65 32.10
CA PHE A 101 -9.88 8.70 31.07
C PHE A 101 -9.65 9.36 29.70
N GLY A 102 -9.68 10.70 29.63
CA GLY A 102 -9.38 11.47 28.43
C GLY A 102 -10.43 11.36 27.33
N ASP A 103 -11.70 11.39 27.68
CA ASP A 103 -12.77 11.35 26.68
C ASP A 103 -12.75 12.57 25.75
N LEU A 104 -12.14 12.42 24.56
CA LEU A 104 -11.95 13.49 23.56
C LEU A 104 -13.27 14.05 23.01
N ALA A 105 -14.37 13.31 23.19
CA ALA A 105 -15.71 13.66 22.73
C ALA A 105 -16.66 13.90 23.90
N TYR A 106 -16.14 14.21 25.09
CA TYR A 106 -16.95 14.43 26.28
C TYR A 106 -17.96 15.57 26.07
N GLY A 107 -19.24 15.26 26.26
CA GLY A 107 -20.34 16.21 26.03
C GLY A 107 -20.68 16.44 24.55
N SER A 108 -20.06 15.71 23.62
CA SER A 108 -20.48 15.65 22.23
C SER A 108 -21.69 14.72 22.06
N LYS A 109 -22.59 15.05 21.12
CA LYS A 109 -23.78 14.23 20.83
C LYS A 109 -23.43 12.90 20.20
N ASP A 110 -22.33 12.86 19.46
CA ASP A 110 -21.90 11.71 18.66
C ASP A 110 -20.71 10.98 19.27
N ARG A 111 -20.54 11.13 20.59
CA ARG A 111 -19.43 10.59 21.38
C ARG A 111 -19.18 9.10 21.13
N ASP A 112 -20.21 8.27 21.29
CA ASP A 112 -20.05 6.81 21.19
C ASP A 112 -19.70 6.41 19.75
N PHE A 113 -20.28 7.11 18.76
CA PHE A 113 -19.95 6.92 17.35
C PHE A 113 -18.49 7.25 17.05
N LEU A 114 -17.99 8.39 17.54
CA LEU A 114 -16.59 8.80 17.37
C LEU A 114 -15.62 7.77 17.97
N TRP A 115 -15.92 7.25 19.16
CA TRP A 115 -15.11 6.22 19.79
C TRP A 115 -15.13 4.89 19.03
N ILE A 116 -16.28 4.49 18.49
CA ILE A 116 -16.38 3.30 17.62
C ILE A 116 -15.50 3.48 16.36
N ILE A 117 -15.53 4.65 15.71
CA ILE A 117 -14.70 4.95 14.54
C ILE A 117 -13.22 4.86 14.90
N ILE A 118 -12.81 5.41 16.04
CA ILE A 118 -11.42 5.33 16.53
C ILE A 118 -11.03 3.86 16.77
N ILE A 119 -11.86 3.09 17.47
CA ILE A 119 -11.59 1.67 17.79
C ILE A 119 -11.42 0.86 16.50
N VAL A 120 -12.38 0.95 15.59
CA VAL A 120 -12.37 0.19 14.33
C VAL A 120 -11.18 0.63 13.46
N GLY A 121 -10.98 1.94 13.31
CA GLY A 121 -9.91 2.50 12.50
C GLY A 121 -8.52 2.09 13.01
N VAL A 122 -8.25 2.26 14.30
CA VAL A 122 -6.96 1.92 14.89
C VAL A 122 -6.72 0.41 14.90
N THR A 123 -7.74 -0.39 15.19
CA THR A 123 -7.62 -1.86 15.21
C THR A 123 -7.25 -2.41 13.84
N ILE A 124 -7.87 -1.94 12.76
CA ILE A 124 -7.55 -2.43 11.41
C ILE A 124 -6.12 -2.06 11.02
N MET A 125 -5.65 -0.85 11.36
CA MET A 125 -4.27 -0.46 11.07
C MET A 125 -3.25 -1.21 11.94
N ALA A 126 -3.54 -1.43 13.22
CA ALA A 126 -2.69 -2.20 14.12
C ALA A 126 -2.57 -3.66 13.67
N MET A 127 -3.69 -4.29 13.29
CA MET A 127 -3.70 -5.65 12.73
C MET A 127 -2.91 -5.73 11.42
N CYS A 128 -2.97 -4.70 10.56
CA CYS A 128 -2.14 -4.62 9.36
C CYS A 128 -0.64 -4.65 9.71
N HIS A 129 -0.23 -3.84 10.68
CA HIS A 129 1.15 -3.81 11.17
C HIS A 129 1.59 -5.17 11.72
N GLU A 130 0.75 -5.84 12.52
CA GLU A 130 1.07 -7.17 13.05
C GLU A 130 1.21 -8.23 11.96
N LEU A 131 0.34 -8.21 10.95
CA LEU A 131 0.47 -9.09 9.79
C LEU A 131 1.78 -8.85 9.05
N VAL A 132 2.19 -7.59 8.90
CA VAL A 132 3.48 -7.24 8.30
C VAL A 132 4.65 -7.79 9.10
N LEU A 133 4.64 -7.62 10.42
CA LEU A 133 5.68 -8.16 11.29
C LEU A 133 5.75 -9.69 11.26
N ILE A 134 4.61 -10.37 11.19
CA ILE A 134 4.58 -11.84 11.06
C ILE A 134 5.24 -12.28 9.75
N VAL A 135 4.96 -11.59 8.64
CA VAL A 135 5.58 -11.90 7.35
C VAL A 135 7.06 -11.54 7.36
N GLU A 136 7.46 -10.41 7.95
CA GLU A 136 8.87 -10.01 8.08
C GLU A 136 9.67 -11.05 8.90
N ASN A 137 9.11 -11.56 10.00
CA ASN A 137 9.75 -12.60 10.82
C ASN A 137 9.88 -13.96 10.11
N ARG A 138 9.01 -14.25 9.13
CA ARG A 138 9.05 -15.50 8.34
C ARG A 138 9.87 -15.36 7.05
N ASP A 139 10.86 -14.47 7.07
CA ASP A 139 11.70 -14.08 5.93
C ASP A 139 10.93 -13.46 4.74
N GLY A 140 9.66 -13.10 4.90
CA GLY A 140 8.73 -12.84 3.79
C GLY A 140 9.06 -11.61 2.95
N PHE A 141 9.71 -10.60 3.52
CA PHE A 141 10.26 -9.48 2.77
C PHE A 141 11.76 -9.61 2.51
N VAL A 142 12.44 -10.64 2.99
CA VAL A 142 13.88 -10.80 2.74
C VAL A 142 14.10 -11.14 1.26
N GLY A 143 14.94 -10.35 0.59
CA GLY A 143 15.28 -10.52 -0.83
C GLY A 143 14.83 -9.36 -1.72
N GLU A 144 13.52 -9.13 -1.87
CA GLU A 144 12.98 -8.14 -2.83
C GLU A 144 13.25 -6.65 -2.50
N PRO A 145 13.09 -6.16 -1.25
CA PRO A 145 13.57 -4.83 -0.85
C PRO A 145 15.09 -4.71 -1.03
N ALA A 146 15.86 -5.75 -0.71
CA ALA A 146 17.31 -5.76 -0.91
C ALA A 146 17.66 -5.68 -2.40
N ARG A 147 16.86 -6.32 -3.27
CA ARG A 147 16.96 -6.21 -4.72
C ARG A 147 16.68 -4.78 -5.18
N ILE A 148 15.62 -4.14 -4.68
CA ILE A 148 15.35 -2.71 -4.94
C ILE A 148 16.55 -1.86 -4.52
N LYS A 149 17.14 -2.13 -3.36
CA LYS A 149 18.34 -1.43 -2.88
C LYS A 149 19.55 -1.64 -3.79
N VAL A 150 19.77 -2.85 -4.30
CA VAL A 150 20.81 -3.15 -5.29
C VAL A 150 20.53 -2.44 -6.61
N LEU A 151 19.28 -2.38 -7.04
CA LEU A 151 18.87 -1.65 -8.24
C LEU A 151 19.12 -0.15 -8.14
N LEU A 152 18.80 0.45 -6.98
CA LEU A 152 19.11 1.85 -6.69
C LEU A 152 20.61 2.12 -6.75
N LYS A 153 21.42 1.30 -6.07
CA LYS A 153 22.89 1.41 -6.06
C LYS A 153 23.51 1.31 -7.45
N ASN A 154 22.96 0.43 -8.29
CA ASN A 154 23.43 0.23 -9.65
C ASN A 154 22.76 1.19 -10.66
N GLY A 155 21.94 2.13 -10.19
CA GLY A 155 21.25 3.10 -11.03
C GLY A 155 20.37 2.46 -12.11
N PHE A 156 19.67 1.38 -11.73
CA PHE A 156 18.79 0.56 -12.58
C PHE A 156 19.46 -0.05 -13.82
N SER A 157 20.80 -0.09 -13.87
CA SER A 157 21.56 -0.61 -15.03
C SER A 157 21.63 -2.13 -15.12
N HIS A 158 21.34 -2.84 -14.02
CA HIS A 158 21.53 -4.28 -13.88
C HIS A 158 20.27 -5.12 -14.14
N PHE A 159 19.16 -4.46 -14.49
CA PHE A 159 17.92 -5.14 -14.87
C PHE A 159 17.89 -5.31 -16.40
N PRO A 160 17.30 -6.38 -16.93
CA PRO A 160 17.21 -6.65 -18.37
C PRO A 160 16.17 -5.72 -19.01
N PHE A 161 16.43 -4.42 -19.04
CA PHE A 161 15.62 -3.43 -19.73
C PHE A 161 16.34 -2.88 -20.96
N VAL A 162 15.59 -2.71 -22.04
CA VAL A 162 16.01 -1.84 -23.14
C VAL A 162 16.05 -0.40 -22.60
N LYS A 163 17.01 0.44 -23.05
CA LYS A 163 17.17 1.84 -22.57
C LYS A 163 15.86 2.63 -22.52
N LEU A 164 14.96 2.42 -23.48
CA LEU A 164 13.65 3.08 -23.53
C LEU A 164 12.75 2.65 -22.35
N GLN A 165 12.70 1.35 -22.06
CA GLN A 165 11.92 0.81 -20.93
C GLN A 165 12.52 1.22 -19.58
N GLN A 166 13.85 1.37 -19.51
CA GLN A 166 14.52 1.84 -18.30
C GLN A 166 14.06 3.26 -17.92
N ASN A 167 13.94 4.17 -18.88
CA ASN A 167 13.49 5.54 -18.61
C ASN A 167 12.03 5.57 -18.13
N GLU A 168 11.17 4.79 -18.81
CA GLU A 168 9.76 4.63 -18.43
C GLU A 168 9.61 4.02 -17.02
N PHE A 169 10.44 3.03 -16.69
CA PHE A 169 10.50 2.42 -15.37
C PHE A 169 10.95 3.41 -14.30
N CYS A 170 12.05 4.12 -14.52
CA CYS A 170 12.52 5.18 -13.60
C CYS A 170 11.43 6.23 -13.37
N ARG A 171 10.69 6.59 -14.42
CA ARG A 171 9.56 7.50 -14.31
C ARG A 171 8.42 6.94 -13.46
N LEU A 172 8.04 5.67 -13.64
CA LEU A 172 7.05 5.02 -12.77
C LEU A 172 7.49 5.04 -11.31
N ILE A 173 8.73 4.64 -11.03
CA ILE A 173 9.30 4.59 -9.69
C ILE A 173 9.36 5.98 -9.05
N TYR A 174 9.74 7.00 -9.80
CA TYR A 174 9.69 8.39 -9.35
C TYR A 174 8.26 8.79 -8.95
N PHE A 175 7.26 8.53 -9.79
CA PHE A 175 5.87 8.86 -9.46
C PHE A 175 5.36 8.11 -8.23
N ILE A 176 5.70 6.83 -8.08
CA ILE A 176 5.35 6.05 -6.89
C ILE A 176 6.01 6.67 -5.65
N GLY A 177 7.31 6.92 -5.69
CA GLY A 177 8.05 7.53 -4.57
C GLY A 177 7.48 8.89 -4.19
N GLU A 178 7.30 9.77 -5.17
CA GLU A 178 6.84 11.14 -4.94
C GLU A 178 5.41 11.19 -4.42
N PHE A 179 4.50 10.40 -5.00
CA PHE A 179 3.12 10.29 -4.55
C PHE A 179 3.03 9.85 -3.08
N HIS A 180 3.77 8.80 -2.69
CA HIS A 180 3.72 8.29 -1.32
C HIS A 180 4.44 9.23 -0.35
N ASN A 181 5.57 9.84 -0.74
CA ASN A 181 6.24 10.84 0.08
C ASN A 181 5.32 12.04 0.34
N PHE A 182 4.64 12.55 -0.69
CA PHE A 182 3.65 13.61 -0.57
C PHE A 182 2.47 13.21 0.32
N PHE A 183 1.94 12.00 0.12
CA PHE A 183 0.82 11.49 0.90
C PHE A 183 1.17 11.35 2.38
N ILE A 184 2.39 10.89 2.72
CA ILE A 184 2.88 10.86 4.11
C ILE A 184 2.95 12.27 4.72
N VAL A 185 3.42 13.28 3.98
CA VAL A 185 3.45 14.67 4.50
C VAL A 185 2.04 15.20 4.73
N THR A 186 1.08 14.78 3.93
CA THR A 186 -0.31 15.26 3.98
C THR A 186 -1.13 14.55 5.06
N ILE A 187 -0.91 13.25 5.26
CA ILE A 187 -1.72 12.45 6.20
C ILE A 187 -1.42 12.76 7.66
N VAL A 188 -0.17 13.12 7.99
CA VAL A 188 0.23 13.49 9.35
C VAL A 188 -0.56 14.68 9.90
N PRO A 189 -0.58 15.86 9.25
CA PRO A 189 -1.40 16.98 9.71
C PRO A 189 -2.90 16.67 9.61
N HIS A 190 -3.34 15.85 8.64
CA HIS A 190 -4.74 15.44 8.53
C HIS A 190 -5.21 14.65 9.77
N ILE A 191 -4.43 13.67 10.22
CA ILE A 191 -4.70 12.89 11.44
C ILE A 191 -4.63 13.78 12.68
N LEU A 192 -3.63 14.67 12.75
CA LEU A 192 -3.50 15.61 13.85
C LEU A 192 -4.77 16.46 14.01
N ILE A 193 -5.32 16.98 12.90
CA ILE A 193 -6.56 17.75 12.92
C ILE A 193 -7.74 16.84 13.28
N LEU A 194 -7.92 15.72 12.58
CA LEU A 194 -9.06 14.82 12.77
C LEU A 194 -9.22 14.35 14.23
N TYR A 195 -8.12 13.90 14.85
CA TYR A 195 -8.17 13.33 16.19
C TYR A 195 -8.22 14.38 17.31
N ASN A 196 -7.92 15.64 17.02
CA ASN A 196 -7.90 16.71 18.02
C ASN A 196 -8.95 17.80 17.79
N TYR A 197 -9.73 17.70 16.72
CA TYR A 197 -10.76 18.69 16.41
C TYR A 197 -11.85 18.74 17.48
N GLU A 198 -12.43 17.59 17.83
CA GLU A 198 -13.47 17.50 18.86
C GLU A 198 -12.93 17.90 20.23
N LEU A 199 -11.68 17.54 20.53
CA LEU A 199 -11.00 17.97 21.73
C LEU A 199 -10.94 19.50 21.85
N VAL A 200 -10.51 20.19 20.79
CA VAL A 200 -10.42 21.66 20.80
C VAL A 200 -11.79 22.30 21.02
N ILE A 201 -12.84 21.74 20.43
CA ILE A 201 -14.22 22.21 20.63
C ILE A 201 -14.70 21.95 22.07
N CYS A 202 -14.43 20.76 22.61
CA CYS A 202 -14.83 20.38 23.96
C CYS A 202 -14.13 21.24 25.01
N VAL A 203 -12.81 21.44 24.89
CA VAL A 203 -12.04 22.35 25.75
C VAL A 203 -12.56 23.78 25.67
N TYR A 204 -12.89 24.27 24.46
CA TYR A 204 -13.44 25.61 24.29
C TYR A 204 -14.80 25.78 24.99
N LYS A 205 -15.68 24.77 24.91
CA LYS A 205 -17.03 24.82 25.50
C LYS A 205 -17.04 24.59 27.01
N ASN A 206 -16.23 23.64 27.50
CA ASN A 206 -16.22 23.15 28.87
C ASN A 206 -14.87 23.45 29.55
N LEU A 207 -14.46 24.71 29.52
CA LEU A 207 -13.12 25.17 29.90
C LEU A 207 -12.81 24.88 31.38
N SER A 208 -12.28 23.70 31.65
CA SER A 208 -11.86 23.21 32.96
C SER A 208 -10.41 22.78 32.90
N LEU A 209 -9.63 23.15 33.92
CA LEU A 209 -8.22 22.75 34.04
C LEU A 209 -8.03 21.23 34.05
N LYS A 210 -9.02 20.49 34.58
CA LYS A 210 -9.01 19.02 34.62
C LYS A 210 -9.09 18.44 33.20
N THR A 211 -10.05 18.95 32.42
CA THR A 211 -10.30 18.60 31.03
C THR A 211 -9.04 18.84 30.19
N ILE A 212 -8.45 20.03 30.31
CA ILE A 212 -7.20 20.38 29.61
C ILE A 212 -6.06 19.43 29.97
N PHE A 213 -5.82 19.15 31.26
CA PHE A 213 -4.66 18.36 31.67
C PHE A 213 -4.77 16.89 31.24
N PHE A 214 -5.89 16.23 31.54
CA PHE A 214 -6.07 14.81 31.24
C PHE A 214 -6.19 14.57 29.74
N GLU A 215 -6.95 15.40 29.01
CA GLU A 215 -7.12 15.19 27.58
C GLU A 215 -5.85 15.45 26.78
N ILE A 216 -5.05 16.48 27.12
CA ILE A 216 -3.75 16.72 26.48
C ILE A 216 -2.80 15.53 26.69
N ALA A 217 -2.70 15.02 27.92
CA ALA A 217 -1.86 13.87 28.23
C ALA A 217 -2.24 12.66 27.36
N TRP A 218 -3.54 12.43 27.20
CA TRP A 218 -4.07 11.34 26.40
C TRP A 218 -3.93 11.56 24.89
N THR A 219 -4.08 12.79 24.39
CA THR A 219 -3.79 13.15 22.99
C THR A 219 -2.33 12.90 22.63
N CYS A 220 -1.40 13.22 23.54
CA CYS A 220 0.03 12.95 23.35
C CYS A 220 0.36 11.46 23.20
N THR A 221 -0.56 10.56 23.57
CA THR A 221 -0.41 9.11 23.35
C THR A 221 -1.15 8.62 22.11
N LEU A 222 -2.43 8.98 21.95
CA LEU A 222 -3.29 8.45 20.88
C LEU A 222 -2.89 9.01 19.50
N THR A 223 -2.77 10.33 19.36
CA THR A 223 -2.52 10.93 18.04
C THR A 223 -1.20 10.48 17.42
N PRO A 224 -0.08 10.39 18.16
CA PRO A 224 1.15 9.81 17.61
C PRO A 224 0.95 8.35 17.22
N LEU A 225 0.34 7.51 18.08
CA LEU A 225 0.09 6.11 17.77
C LEU A 225 -0.66 5.92 16.44
N VAL A 226 -1.77 6.65 16.26
CA VAL A 226 -2.55 6.62 15.02
C VAL A 226 -1.74 7.12 13.83
N THR A 227 -0.99 8.22 14.01
CA THR A 227 -0.11 8.76 12.95
C THR A 227 0.91 7.72 12.50
N TYR A 228 1.57 7.01 13.43
CA TYR A 228 2.51 5.95 13.11
C TYR A 228 1.83 4.84 12.30
N TYR A 229 0.71 4.30 12.77
CA TYR A 229 -0.01 3.23 12.08
C TYR A 229 -0.52 3.63 10.70
N ALA A 230 -1.05 4.85 10.55
CA ALA A 230 -1.52 5.32 9.26
C ALA A 230 -0.38 5.52 8.26
N VAL A 231 0.75 6.10 8.68
CA VAL A 231 1.93 6.24 7.82
C VAL A 231 2.51 4.87 7.46
N GLN A 232 2.54 3.92 8.39
CA GLN A 232 2.93 2.55 8.10
C GLN A 232 2.05 1.91 7.01
N LEU A 233 0.73 2.09 7.08
CA LEU A 233 -0.19 1.59 6.05
C LEU A 233 0.14 2.15 4.65
N VAL A 234 0.45 3.45 4.58
CA VAL A 234 0.89 4.12 3.34
C VAL A 234 2.22 3.55 2.85
N CYS A 235 3.17 3.31 3.75
CA CYS A 235 4.45 2.68 3.42
C CYS A 235 4.26 1.26 2.86
N TYR A 236 3.34 0.46 3.41
CA TYR A 236 3.03 -0.87 2.88
C TYR A 236 2.40 -0.80 1.49
N GLY A 237 1.49 0.14 1.26
CA GLY A 237 0.96 0.43 -0.08
C GLY A 237 2.06 0.82 -1.07
N ALA A 238 3.02 1.64 -0.64
CA ALA A 238 4.17 2.04 -1.46
C ALA A 238 5.02 0.82 -1.87
N LEU A 239 5.31 -0.07 -0.91
CA LEU A 239 6.05 -1.30 -1.17
C LEU A 239 5.36 -2.15 -2.24
N PHE A 240 4.06 -2.41 -2.10
CA PHE A 240 3.30 -3.17 -3.10
C PHE A 240 3.29 -2.51 -4.48
N CYS A 241 3.16 -1.19 -4.53
CA CYS A 241 3.27 -0.45 -5.80
C CYS A 241 4.64 -0.65 -6.46
N ILE A 242 5.73 -0.55 -5.68
CA ILE A 242 7.09 -0.73 -6.21
C ILE A 242 7.26 -2.15 -6.73
N TYR A 243 6.87 -3.17 -5.97
CA TYR A 243 6.99 -4.57 -6.39
C TYR A 243 6.18 -4.87 -7.66
N ALA A 244 4.91 -4.46 -7.68
CA ALA A 244 4.09 -4.59 -8.88
C ALA A 244 4.74 -3.87 -10.07
N GLY A 245 5.35 -2.70 -9.86
CA GLY A 245 6.04 -1.93 -10.89
C GLY A 245 7.25 -2.65 -11.46
N VAL A 246 8.09 -3.21 -10.58
CA VAL A 246 9.25 -4.01 -10.96
C VAL A 246 8.83 -5.21 -11.80
N PHE A 247 7.86 -6.01 -11.33
CA PHE A 247 7.36 -7.16 -12.09
C PHE A 247 6.69 -6.75 -13.40
N TYR A 248 5.98 -5.63 -13.44
CA TYR A 248 5.32 -5.14 -14.65
C TYR A 248 6.32 -4.88 -15.77
N TYR A 249 7.38 -4.13 -15.49
CA TYR A 249 8.38 -3.84 -16.51
C TYR A 249 9.22 -5.08 -16.86
N HIS A 250 9.49 -5.97 -15.90
CA HIS A 250 10.15 -7.24 -16.19
C HIS A 250 9.35 -8.10 -17.15
N MET A 251 8.05 -8.23 -16.90
CA MET A 251 7.13 -8.92 -17.79
C MET A 251 7.04 -8.25 -19.17
N ASP A 252 7.07 -6.92 -19.23
CA ASP A 252 7.08 -6.18 -20.49
C ASP A 252 8.35 -6.45 -21.32
N SER A 253 9.52 -6.45 -20.68
CA SER A 253 10.77 -6.85 -21.30
C SER A 253 10.71 -8.28 -21.81
N LEU A 254 10.17 -9.20 -21.02
CA LEU A 254 10.01 -10.59 -21.42
C LEU A 254 9.06 -10.76 -22.61
N VAL A 255 7.94 -10.05 -22.63
CA VAL A 255 7.00 -10.03 -23.77
C VAL A 255 7.71 -9.53 -25.03
N ASN A 256 8.51 -8.47 -24.93
CA ASN A 256 9.27 -7.93 -26.06
C ASN A 256 10.37 -8.89 -26.55
N ALA A 257 11.09 -9.55 -25.63
CA ALA A 257 12.07 -10.58 -26.00
C ALA A 257 11.39 -11.78 -26.68
N THR A 258 10.25 -12.22 -26.15
CA THR A 258 9.47 -13.35 -26.67
C THR A 258 8.87 -13.03 -28.05
N SER A 259 8.40 -11.80 -28.27
CA SER A 259 7.88 -11.38 -29.58
C SER A 259 8.99 -11.27 -30.64
N THR A 260 10.16 -10.75 -30.26
CA THR A 260 11.34 -10.71 -31.14
C THR A 260 11.77 -12.13 -31.51
N LEU A 261 11.80 -13.05 -30.55
CA LEU A 261 12.11 -14.46 -30.78
C LEU A 261 11.08 -15.13 -31.70
N LEU A 262 9.80 -14.83 -31.52
CA LEU A 262 8.73 -15.35 -32.37
C LEU A 262 8.86 -14.85 -33.81
N ALA A 263 9.28 -13.60 -34.01
CA ALA A 263 9.53 -13.04 -35.34
C ALA A 263 10.76 -13.63 -36.02
N SER A 264 11.78 -14.04 -35.25
CA SER A 264 13.00 -14.66 -35.76
C SER A 264 12.94 -16.19 -35.81
N ILE A 265 11.82 -16.81 -35.46
CA ILE A 265 11.75 -18.26 -35.19
C ILE A 265 12.08 -19.14 -36.39
N ASP A 266 11.87 -18.64 -37.60
CA ASP A 266 12.14 -19.33 -38.86
C ASP A 266 13.64 -19.33 -39.23
N ASN A 267 14.47 -18.54 -38.54
CA ASN A 267 15.91 -18.47 -38.77
C ASN A 267 16.65 -19.65 -38.09
N ALA A 268 17.48 -20.35 -38.85
CA ALA A 268 18.09 -21.63 -38.47
C ALA A 268 19.13 -21.61 -37.32
N ARG A 269 19.43 -20.45 -36.72
CA ARG A 269 20.45 -20.28 -35.65
C ARG A 269 19.91 -19.53 -34.42
N ASN A 270 18.77 -19.93 -33.89
CA ASN A 270 18.20 -19.28 -32.71
C ASN A 270 18.84 -19.79 -31.39
N THR A 271 20.02 -19.26 -31.05
CA THR A 271 20.65 -19.40 -29.74
C THR A 271 19.87 -18.73 -28.60
N ASP A 272 18.95 -17.82 -28.94
CA ASP A 272 18.26 -16.95 -27.99
C ASP A 272 17.11 -17.66 -27.25
N ILE A 273 16.60 -18.77 -27.78
CA ILE A 273 15.52 -19.55 -27.15
C ILE A 273 15.91 -19.99 -25.75
N LYS A 274 17.14 -20.50 -25.57
CA LYS A 274 17.62 -20.99 -24.27
C LYS A 274 17.67 -19.85 -23.25
N PHE A 275 18.21 -18.70 -23.65
CA PHE A 275 18.36 -17.53 -22.80
C PHE A 275 17.02 -16.98 -22.33
N ILE A 276 16.08 -16.80 -23.26
CA ILE A 276 14.72 -16.29 -22.96
C ILE A 276 13.96 -17.28 -22.08
N LEU A 277 14.11 -18.57 -22.33
CA LEU A 277 13.48 -19.62 -21.54
C LEU A 277 13.99 -19.65 -20.09
N GLU A 278 15.30 -19.53 -19.88
CA GLU A 278 15.88 -19.46 -18.54
C GLU A 278 15.41 -18.20 -17.79
N HIS A 279 15.40 -17.04 -18.45
CA HIS A 279 14.90 -15.79 -17.85
C HIS A 279 13.41 -15.85 -17.51
N THR A 280 12.60 -16.52 -18.33
CA THR A 280 11.17 -16.71 -18.07
C THR A 280 10.94 -17.54 -16.81
N LEU A 281 11.65 -18.66 -16.67
CA LEU A 281 11.53 -19.52 -15.50
C LEU A 281 12.03 -18.84 -14.22
N ILE A 282 13.13 -18.10 -14.29
CA ILE A 282 13.62 -17.30 -13.17
C ILE A 282 12.55 -16.29 -12.74
N LEU A 283 11.99 -15.54 -13.70
CA LEU A 283 10.96 -14.53 -13.39
C LEU A 283 9.70 -15.15 -12.79
N PHE A 284 9.22 -16.29 -13.29
CA PHE A 284 8.07 -16.96 -12.69
C PHE A 284 8.37 -17.51 -11.30
N ASN A 285 9.56 -18.06 -11.06
CA ASN A 285 9.96 -18.47 -9.70
C ASN A 285 9.98 -17.27 -8.74
N GLU A 286 10.46 -16.10 -9.18
CA GLU A 286 10.44 -14.87 -8.38
C GLU A 286 9.02 -14.39 -8.09
N ILE A 287 8.14 -14.38 -9.10
CA ILE A 287 6.73 -14.00 -8.95
C ILE A 287 6.01 -14.96 -7.99
N ASP A 288 6.16 -16.28 -8.18
CA ASP A 288 5.53 -17.30 -7.35
C ASP A 288 6.00 -17.19 -5.89
N PHE A 289 7.31 -17.01 -5.69
CA PHE A 289 7.91 -16.81 -4.38
C PHE A 289 7.36 -15.58 -3.67
N TYR A 290 7.34 -14.42 -4.34
CA TYR A 290 6.83 -13.18 -3.76
C TYR A 290 5.32 -13.24 -3.52
N SER A 291 4.55 -13.73 -4.49
CA SER A 291 3.10 -13.86 -4.41
C SER A 291 2.69 -14.74 -3.22
N SER A 292 3.39 -15.86 -3.00
CA SER A 292 3.12 -16.75 -1.85
C SER A 292 3.28 -16.08 -0.48
N ARG A 293 4.19 -15.11 -0.36
CA ARG A 293 4.51 -14.40 0.89
C ARG A 293 3.57 -13.23 1.15
N VAL A 294 3.09 -12.59 0.08
CA VAL A 294 2.30 -11.35 0.16
C VAL A 294 0.80 -11.57 -0.05
N ARG A 295 0.38 -12.73 -0.58
CA ARG A 295 -1.05 -13.04 -0.83
C ARG A 295 -1.96 -12.83 0.38
N SER A 296 -1.50 -13.20 1.58
CA SER A 296 -2.28 -13.01 2.82
C SER A 296 -2.45 -11.54 3.19
N MET A 297 -1.44 -10.71 2.91
CA MET A 297 -1.56 -9.27 3.10
C MET A 297 -2.48 -8.65 2.08
N LEU A 298 -2.36 -9.02 0.81
CA LEU A 298 -3.26 -8.52 -0.24
C LEU A 298 -4.71 -8.86 0.12
N PHE A 299 -4.97 -10.08 0.60
CA PHE A 299 -6.28 -10.45 1.13
C PHE A 299 -6.76 -9.52 2.26
N TYR A 300 -5.88 -9.19 3.20
CA TYR A 300 -6.19 -8.24 4.27
C TYR A 300 -6.47 -6.82 3.76
N PHE A 301 -5.79 -6.35 2.71
CA PHE A 301 -6.07 -5.06 2.09
C PHE A 301 -7.45 -5.02 1.42
N TYR A 302 -7.81 -6.08 0.68
CA TYR A 302 -9.13 -6.18 0.03
C TYR A 302 -10.28 -6.39 1.00
N THR A 303 -10.03 -6.99 2.17
CA THR A 303 -11.07 -7.23 3.18
C THR A 303 -11.03 -6.17 4.28
N GLY A 304 -10.01 -6.18 5.13
CA GLY A 304 -9.88 -5.29 6.28
C GLY A 304 -9.80 -3.80 5.91
N VAL A 305 -8.83 -3.41 5.07
CA VAL A 305 -8.63 -1.99 4.72
C VAL A 305 -9.77 -1.45 3.88
N ALA A 306 -10.30 -2.24 2.94
CA ALA A 306 -11.49 -1.84 2.20
C ALA A 306 -12.71 -1.70 3.11
N LEU A 307 -12.95 -2.64 4.02
CA LEU A 307 -14.02 -2.52 5.02
C LEU A 307 -13.84 -1.25 5.87
N GLN A 308 -12.62 -0.94 6.32
CA GLN A 308 -12.34 0.30 7.04
C GLN A 308 -12.77 1.54 6.24
N SER A 309 -12.46 1.57 4.95
CA SER A 309 -12.83 2.67 4.07
C SER A 309 -14.35 2.80 3.89
N LEU A 310 -15.05 1.66 3.86
CA LEU A 310 -16.51 1.60 3.82
C LEU A 310 -17.12 2.22 5.07
N TRP A 311 -16.59 1.86 6.24
CA TRP A 311 -16.98 2.45 7.52
C TRP A 311 -16.76 3.96 7.48
N PHE A 312 -15.58 4.45 7.09
CA PHE A 312 -15.34 5.90 7.01
C PHE A 312 -16.28 6.65 6.06
N ILE A 313 -16.60 6.08 4.89
CA ILE A 313 -17.59 6.70 4.00
C ILE A 313 -18.99 6.69 4.63
N GLN A 314 -19.40 5.58 5.23
CA GLN A 314 -20.70 5.47 5.87
C GLN A 314 -20.88 6.55 6.94
N PHE A 315 -19.89 6.73 7.82
CA PHE A 315 -19.98 7.72 8.88
C PHE A 315 -19.80 9.15 8.38
N GLY A 316 -18.82 9.41 7.53
CA GLY A 316 -18.54 10.77 7.07
C GLY A 316 -19.50 11.31 6.00
N VAL A 317 -20.25 10.45 5.29
CA VAL A 317 -21.11 10.88 4.18
C VAL A 317 -22.58 10.55 4.39
N ILE A 318 -22.91 9.41 5.01
CA ILE A 318 -24.29 8.91 5.09
C ILE A 318 -24.92 9.22 6.44
N VAL A 319 -24.27 8.80 7.54
CA VAL A 319 -24.76 9.05 8.89
C VAL A 319 -24.59 10.54 9.23
N GLY A 320 -23.41 11.08 8.92
CA GLY A 320 -23.04 12.42 9.32
C GLY A 320 -22.79 12.52 10.82
N ASN A 321 -22.04 13.53 11.20
CA ASN A 321 -21.71 13.88 12.57
C ASN A 321 -22.25 15.29 12.81
N HIS A 322 -22.40 15.71 14.06
CA HIS A 322 -22.81 17.08 14.37
C HIS A 322 -21.87 18.15 13.80
N SER A 323 -20.63 17.79 13.45
CA SER A 323 -19.66 18.66 12.78
C SER A 323 -19.40 18.24 11.32
N VAL A 324 -19.78 19.12 10.39
CA VAL A 324 -19.49 19.01 8.95
C VAL A 324 -17.97 18.90 8.69
N VAL A 325 -17.14 19.52 9.54
CA VAL A 325 -15.68 19.43 9.37
C VAL A 325 -15.19 18.02 9.65
N MET A 326 -15.69 17.37 10.72
CA MET A 326 -15.34 15.98 11.02
C MET A 326 -15.79 15.04 9.91
N ASP A 327 -17.00 15.24 9.40
CA ASP A 327 -17.55 14.46 8.28
C ASP A 327 -16.64 14.50 7.04
N ILE A 328 -16.23 15.70 6.65
CA ILE A 328 -15.31 15.89 5.52
C ILE A 328 -13.97 15.20 5.78
N LEU A 329 -13.41 15.34 6.99
CA LEU A 329 -12.11 14.74 7.33
C LEU A 329 -12.16 13.21 7.33
N ILE A 330 -13.24 12.61 7.85
CA ILE A 330 -13.45 11.15 7.88
C ILE A 330 -13.71 10.63 6.46
N ALA A 331 -14.62 11.27 5.72
CA ALA A 331 -14.95 10.91 4.35
C ALA A 331 -13.73 10.96 3.43
N PHE A 332 -12.86 11.97 3.60
CA PHE A 332 -11.62 12.10 2.84
C PHE A 332 -10.71 10.87 2.99
N ILE A 333 -10.56 10.34 4.21
CA ILE A 333 -9.74 9.13 4.45
C ILE A 333 -10.36 7.92 3.75
N GLY A 334 -11.68 7.74 3.88
CA GLY A 334 -12.40 6.65 3.20
C GLY A 334 -12.21 6.68 1.69
N ILE A 335 -12.44 7.84 1.06
CA ILE A 335 -12.28 8.03 -0.39
C ILE A 335 -10.82 7.82 -0.81
N ALA A 336 -9.85 8.34 -0.06
CA ALA A 336 -8.43 8.19 -0.38
C ALA A 336 -7.99 6.71 -0.36
N LEU A 337 -8.43 5.92 0.64
CA LEU A 337 -8.13 4.49 0.72
C LEU A 337 -8.73 3.71 -0.47
N ILE A 338 -9.97 4.00 -0.84
CA ILE A 338 -10.66 3.34 -1.97
C ILE A 338 -9.98 3.71 -3.29
N ALA A 339 -9.66 4.98 -3.50
CA ALA A 339 -8.96 5.43 -4.69
C ALA A 339 -7.59 4.76 -4.81
N HIS A 340 -6.85 4.65 -3.71
CA HIS A 340 -5.57 3.95 -3.67
C HIS A 340 -5.72 2.45 -3.99
N ASN A 341 -6.69 1.78 -3.36
CA ASN A 341 -7.00 0.37 -3.64
C ASN A 341 -7.42 0.16 -5.10
N LEU A 342 -8.19 1.07 -5.70
CA LEU A 342 -8.61 0.98 -7.10
C LEU A 342 -7.41 1.07 -8.05
N ILE A 343 -6.55 2.07 -7.86
CA ILE A 343 -5.38 2.29 -8.72
C ILE A 343 -4.43 1.07 -8.66
N THR A 344 -4.12 0.60 -7.46
CA THR A 344 -3.23 -0.56 -7.24
C THR A 344 -3.83 -1.86 -7.79
N SER A 345 -5.14 -2.05 -7.64
CA SER A 345 -5.87 -3.19 -8.20
C SER A 345 -5.85 -3.20 -9.73
N LEU A 346 -6.13 -2.06 -10.36
CA LEU A 346 -6.11 -1.93 -11.81
C LEU A 346 -4.72 -2.19 -12.38
N PHE A 347 -3.69 -1.70 -11.69
CA PHE A 347 -2.30 -1.94 -12.08
C PHE A 347 -1.92 -3.43 -11.97
N SER A 348 -2.30 -4.09 -10.88
CA SER A 348 -2.11 -5.53 -10.69
C SER A 348 -2.85 -6.36 -11.75
N ALA A 349 -4.07 -5.94 -12.12
CA ALA A 349 -4.83 -6.58 -13.20
C ALA A 349 -4.16 -6.42 -14.58
N GLN A 350 -3.48 -5.31 -14.83
CA GLN A 350 -2.70 -5.12 -16.07
C GLN A 350 -1.48 -6.06 -16.11
N LEU A 351 -0.78 -6.24 -14.99
CA LEU A 351 0.30 -7.22 -14.88
C LEU A 351 -0.21 -8.63 -15.22
N ASN A 352 -1.29 -9.07 -14.57
CA ASN A 352 -1.86 -10.41 -14.79
C ASN A 352 -2.33 -10.59 -16.25
N LYS A 353 -2.86 -9.54 -16.89
CA LYS A 353 -3.18 -9.57 -18.33
C LYS A 353 -1.94 -9.79 -19.20
N LYS A 354 -0.79 -9.18 -18.85
CA LYS A 354 0.47 -9.42 -19.57
C LYS A 354 0.96 -10.85 -19.39
N VAL A 355 0.87 -11.40 -18.18
CA VAL A 355 1.18 -12.82 -17.92
C VAL A 355 0.34 -13.71 -18.83
N ALA A 356 -0.99 -13.52 -18.88
CA ALA A 356 -1.87 -14.30 -19.75
C ALA A 356 -1.52 -14.17 -21.24
N SER A 357 -1.06 -13.00 -21.70
CA SER A 357 -0.68 -12.78 -23.10
C SER A 357 0.53 -13.60 -23.56
N LEU A 358 1.41 -14.00 -22.63
CA LEU A 358 2.56 -14.84 -22.95
C LEU A 358 2.17 -16.25 -23.37
N TYR A 359 1.00 -16.75 -22.97
CA TYR A 359 0.57 -18.11 -23.29
C TYR A 359 0.51 -18.34 -24.80
N SER A 360 -0.14 -17.43 -25.54
CA SER A 360 -0.27 -17.57 -26.99
C SER A 360 1.07 -17.48 -27.70
N MET A 361 1.98 -16.63 -27.21
CA MET A 361 3.33 -16.48 -27.77
C MET A 361 4.18 -17.73 -27.54
N TRP A 362 4.22 -18.24 -26.32
CA TRP A 362 4.95 -19.47 -25.99
C TRP A 362 4.36 -20.70 -26.69
N HIS A 363 3.05 -20.77 -26.85
CA HIS A 363 2.40 -21.84 -27.59
C HIS A 363 2.84 -21.85 -29.06
N GLN A 364 2.92 -20.68 -29.69
CA GLN A 364 3.45 -20.56 -31.05
C GLN A 364 4.94 -20.94 -31.14
N ILE A 365 5.75 -20.52 -30.16
CA ILE A 365 7.17 -20.87 -30.09
C ILE A 365 7.35 -22.39 -29.93
N TYR A 366 6.55 -23.02 -29.09
CA TYR A 366 6.57 -24.46 -28.89
C TYR A 366 6.26 -25.22 -30.20
N CYS A 367 5.22 -24.80 -30.93
CA CYS A 367 4.80 -25.44 -32.17
C CYS A 367 5.80 -25.23 -33.32
N LYS A 368 6.40 -24.03 -33.44
CA LYS A 368 7.27 -23.67 -34.57
C LYS A 368 8.75 -23.99 -34.34
N SER A 369 9.22 -24.03 -33.09
CA SER A 369 10.65 -24.17 -32.81
C SER A 369 11.19 -25.58 -33.11
N ARG A 370 12.34 -25.63 -33.78
CA ARG A 370 13.21 -26.83 -33.91
C ARG A 370 14.14 -26.96 -32.70
N SER A 371 13.58 -26.84 -31.50
CA SER A 371 14.31 -26.88 -30.23
C SER A 371 14.55 -28.33 -29.75
N THR A 372 15.55 -28.53 -28.90
CA THR A 372 15.85 -29.85 -28.30
C THR A 372 14.71 -30.32 -27.40
N THR A 373 14.59 -31.63 -27.18
CA THR A 373 13.56 -32.22 -26.30
C THR A 373 13.57 -31.62 -24.89
N ILE A 374 14.76 -31.37 -24.33
CA ILE A 374 14.92 -30.74 -23.00
C ILE A 374 14.35 -29.32 -22.99
N MET A 375 14.59 -28.54 -24.04
CA MET A 375 14.02 -27.19 -24.14
C MET A 375 12.51 -27.23 -24.28
N LYS A 376 11.96 -28.18 -25.06
CA LYS A 376 10.52 -28.38 -25.20
C LYS A 376 9.85 -28.75 -23.88
N LEU A 377 10.47 -29.60 -23.05
CA LEU A 377 9.96 -29.91 -21.71
C LEU A 377 9.87 -28.66 -20.83
N LYS A 378 10.89 -27.79 -20.86
CA LYS A 378 10.86 -26.52 -20.14
C LYS A 378 9.83 -25.52 -20.70
N MET A 379 9.59 -25.52 -22.01
CA MET A 379 8.51 -24.73 -22.61
C MET A 379 7.13 -25.22 -22.15
N VAL A 380 6.94 -26.54 -22.02
CA VAL A 380 5.72 -27.13 -21.47
C VAL A 380 5.53 -26.73 -20.01
N GLU A 381 6.60 -26.71 -19.21
CA GLU A 381 6.55 -26.17 -17.84
C GLU A 381 6.07 -24.71 -17.81
N ILE A 382 6.62 -23.85 -18.69
CA ILE A 382 6.18 -22.46 -18.84
C ILE A 382 4.69 -22.38 -19.21
N LEU A 383 4.25 -23.16 -20.20
CA LEU A 383 2.84 -23.18 -20.62
C LEU A 383 1.92 -23.63 -19.49
N ASN A 384 2.32 -24.64 -18.71
CA ASN A 384 1.56 -25.12 -17.56
C ASN A 384 1.48 -24.07 -16.45
N ARG A 385 2.55 -23.33 -16.19
CA ARG A 385 2.52 -22.21 -15.23
C ARG A 385 1.59 -21.08 -15.69
N LEU A 386 1.62 -20.75 -16.98
CA LEU A 386 0.78 -19.71 -17.56
C LEU A 386 -0.73 -20.03 -17.52
N THR A 387 -1.11 -21.31 -17.48
CA THR A 387 -2.51 -21.74 -17.33
C THR A 387 -2.95 -21.87 -15.88
N LEU A 388 -2.02 -21.93 -14.93
CA LEU A 388 -2.35 -22.05 -13.51
C LEU A 388 -2.89 -20.70 -12.99
N PRO A 389 -3.97 -20.72 -12.19
CA PRO A 389 -4.51 -19.52 -11.54
C PRO A 389 -3.60 -19.01 -10.41
N THR A 390 -2.38 -19.55 -10.29
CA THR A 390 -1.40 -19.17 -9.28
C THR A 390 -0.31 -18.25 -9.85
N THR A 391 -0.07 -18.22 -11.16
CA THR A 391 1.05 -17.44 -11.69
C THR A 391 0.62 -15.98 -11.91
N GLY A 392 0.96 -15.11 -10.96
CA GLY A 392 0.62 -13.68 -10.97
C GLY A 392 0.41 -13.10 -9.57
N VAL A 393 -0.17 -11.90 -9.52
CA VAL A 393 -0.56 -11.26 -8.25
C VAL A 393 -1.84 -11.89 -7.74
N GLN A 394 -1.74 -12.60 -6.61
CA GLN A 394 -2.82 -13.35 -5.97
C GLN A 394 -3.40 -12.61 -4.75
N ILE A 395 -4.68 -12.87 -4.48
CA ILE A 395 -5.36 -12.49 -3.25
C ILE A 395 -5.63 -13.75 -2.43
N GLY A 396 -4.86 -13.96 -1.36
CA GLY A 396 -4.97 -15.16 -0.53
C GLY A 396 -4.95 -16.45 -1.36
N ASP A 397 -5.88 -17.36 -1.06
CA ASP A 397 -6.16 -18.55 -1.87
C ASP A 397 -7.38 -18.38 -2.80
N PHE A 398 -7.93 -17.16 -2.90
CA PHE A 398 -9.16 -16.88 -3.67
C PHE A 398 -8.93 -16.84 -5.18
N GLY A 399 -7.81 -16.26 -5.62
CA GLY A 399 -7.48 -16.18 -7.04
C GLY A 399 -6.63 -14.97 -7.42
N LEU A 400 -6.54 -14.73 -8.73
CA LEU A 400 -5.77 -13.64 -9.32
C LEU A 400 -6.55 -12.32 -9.31
N VAL A 401 -5.84 -11.21 -9.15
CA VAL A 401 -6.40 -9.87 -9.38
C VAL A 401 -6.63 -9.69 -10.88
N THR A 402 -7.83 -9.96 -11.38
CA THR A 402 -8.21 -9.73 -12.79
C THR A 402 -9.04 -8.46 -12.91
N LYS A 403 -9.20 -7.92 -14.13
CA LYS A 403 -10.06 -6.74 -14.33
C LYS A 403 -11.51 -7.00 -13.94
N GLU A 404 -11.99 -8.21 -14.18
CA GLU A 404 -13.33 -8.66 -13.81
C GLU A 404 -13.47 -8.73 -12.29
N PHE A 405 -12.50 -9.32 -11.59
CA PHE A 405 -12.47 -9.33 -10.13
C PHE A 405 -12.53 -7.90 -9.57
N VAL A 406 -11.71 -6.99 -10.10
CA VAL A 406 -11.70 -5.59 -9.65
C VAL A 406 -13.07 -4.94 -9.86
N LEU A 407 -13.68 -5.12 -11.02
CA LEU A 407 -15.01 -4.57 -11.31
C LEU A 407 -16.08 -5.13 -10.37
N ILE A 408 -16.11 -6.44 -10.17
CA ILE A 408 -17.05 -7.12 -9.25
C ILE A 408 -16.84 -6.61 -7.84
N PHE A 409 -15.61 -6.56 -7.36
CA PHE A 409 -15.27 -6.08 -6.01
C PHE A 409 -15.78 -4.65 -5.76
N PHE A 410 -15.51 -3.71 -6.68
CA PHE A 410 -15.99 -2.33 -6.52
C PHE A 410 -17.51 -2.20 -6.69
N LEU A 411 -18.13 -3.06 -7.50
CA LEU A 411 -19.58 -3.09 -7.64
C LEU A 411 -20.24 -3.60 -6.35
N GLU A 412 -19.73 -4.69 -5.76
CA GLU A 412 -20.15 -5.20 -4.45
C GLU A 412 -19.92 -4.15 -3.35
N PHE A 413 -18.79 -3.43 -3.41
CA PHE A 413 -18.49 -2.35 -2.49
C PHE A 413 -19.54 -1.24 -2.53
N ILE A 414 -19.89 -0.75 -3.73
CA ILE A 414 -20.93 0.27 -3.91
C ILE A 414 -22.31 -0.27 -3.51
N SER A 415 -22.65 -1.50 -3.89
CA SER A 415 -23.89 -2.16 -3.47
C SER A 415 -24.00 -2.26 -1.96
N THR A 416 -22.89 -2.50 -1.26
CA THR A 416 -22.85 -2.54 0.21
C THR A 416 -23.06 -1.16 0.82
N ILE A 417 -22.44 -0.10 0.27
CA ILE A 417 -22.73 1.29 0.66
C ILE A 417 -24.22 1.60 0.50
N MET A 418 -24.79 1.27 -0.66
CA MET A 418 -26.21 1.51 -0.93
C MET A 418 -27.11 0.73 0.02
N MET A 419 -26.78 -0.53 0.30
CA MET A 419 -27.51 -1.36 1.26
C MET A 419 -27.47 -0.76 2.66
N PHE A 420 -26.31 -0.28 3.12
CA PHE A 420 -26.20 0.39 4.40
C PHE A 420 -27.02 1.69 4.43
N LYS A 421 -26.98 2.49 3.37
CA LYS A 421 -27.79 3.71 3.25
C LYS A 421 -29.29 3.42 3.31
N VAL A 422 -29.78 2.40 2.60
CA VAL A 422 -31.22 2.09 2.55
C VAL A 422 -31.71 1.52 3.88
N ASN A 423 -30.96 0.57 4.46
CA ASN A 423 -31.41 -0.13 5.68
C ASN A 423 -31.18 0.66 6.96
N PHE A 424 -30.10 1.45 7.03
CA PHE A 424 -29.75 2.19 8.23
C PHE A 424 -29.97 3.71 8.11
N GLY A 425 -30.21 4.23 6.90
CA GLY A 425 -30.42 5.67 6.71
C GLY A 425 -31.59 6.24 7.51
N SER A 426 -32.66 5.47 7.70
CA SER A 426 -33.82 5.89 8.52
C SER A 426 -33.56 5.85 10.03
N PHE A 427 -32.53 5.12 10.49
CA PHE A 427 -32.15 5.10 11.91
C PHE A 427 -31.30 6.31 12.31
N PHE A 428 -30.74 7.01 11.32
CA PHE A 428 -29.84 8.14 11.53
C PHE A 428 -30.38 9.48 11.00
N SER A 429 -31.58 9.50 10.39
CA SER A 429 -32.23 10.70 9.84
C SER A 429 -33.08 11.46 10.85
#